data_AF-A0A947RF72-F1
#
_entry.id   AF-A0A947RF72-F1
#
_cell.length_a   1.000
_cell.length_b   1.000
_cell.length_c   1.000
_cell.angle_alpha   90.00
_cell.angle_beta   90.00
_cell.angle_gamma   90.00
#
_symmetry.space_group_name_H-M   'P 1'
#
loop_
_entity.id
_entity.type
_entity.pdbx_description
1 polymer ?
#
loop_
_entity_poly.entity_id
_entity_poly.type
_entity_poly.pdbx_seq_one_letter_code
_entity_poly.pdbx_strand_id
1 'polypeptide(L)' 'MFIDTHAHLTFPEFKIDLPEVIQRAKEANLEAIINIALDDEALTASLKIAEEYPSYVFNAYGLH' A
#
# COMPACT_ATOMS: atom_id res chain seq x y z
N MET A 1 -9.67 -14.83 -5.44
CA MET A 1 -8.44 -14.17 -5.00
C MET A 1 -8.05 -13.09 -5.98
N PHE A 2 -8.18 -11.83 -5.54
CA PHE A 2 -7.69 -10.67 -6.28
C PHE A 2 -6.50 -10.07 -5.52
N ILE A 3 -5.45 -9.73 -6.25
CA ILE A 3 -4.27 -9.05 -5.72
C ILE A 3 -4.09 -7.79 -6.57
N ASP A 4 -3.99 -6.64 -5.92
CA ASP A 4 -3.55 -5.43 -6.59
C ASP A 4 -2.04 -5.48 -6.71
N THR A 5 -1.54 -5.75 -7.91
CA THR A 5 -0.12 -5.95 -8.16
C THR A 5 0.68 -4.66 -8.23
N HIS A 6 0.03 -3.50 -8.27
CA HIS A 6 0.71 -2.20 -8.39
C HIS A 6 -0.18 -1.07 -7.88
N ALA A 7 0.13 -0.55 -6.69
CA ALA A 7 -0.51 0.62 -6.12
C ALA A 7 0.51 1.62 -5.56
N HIS A 8 0.10 2.87 -5.39
CA HIS A 8 0.91 3.91 -4.75
C HIS A 8 0.17 4.45 -3.52
N LEU A 9 0.22 3.70 -2.41
CA LEU A 9 -0.50 4.03 -1.17
C LEU A 9 0.09 5.23 -0.43
N THR A 10 1.31 5.64 -0.76
CA THR A 10 1.98 6.81 -0.18
C THR A 10 1.66 8.12 -0.90
N PHE A 11 0.84 8.08 -1.95
CA PHE A 11 0.45 9.27 -2.69
C PHE A 11 -0.42 10.22 -1.83
N PRO A 12 -0.32 11.54 -2.02
CA PRO A 12 -1.04 12.54 -1.22
C PRO A 12 -2.55 12.32 -1.14
N GLU A 13 -3.14 11.75 -2.19
CA GLU A 13 -4.56 11.43 -2.32
C GLU A 13 -5.06 10.48 -1.24
N PHE A 14 -4.20 9.57 -0.74
CA PHE A 14 -4.55 8.59 0.29
C PHE A 14 -4.18 9.05 1.70
N LYS A 15 -3.52 10.20 1.86
CA LYS A 15 -2.99 10.66 3.16
C LYS A 15 -4.07 10.88 4.22
N ILE A 16 -5.30 11.16 3.80
CA ILE A 16 -6.41 11.51 4.69
C ILE A 16 -7.18 10.26 5.14
N ASP A 17 -7.35 9.28 4.25
CA ASP A 17 -8.29 8.17 4.45
C ASP A 17 -7.68 6.78 4.12
N LEU A 18 -6.35 6.63 4.20
CA LEU A 18 -5.67 5.35 3.93
C LEU A 18 -6.28 4.16 4.69
N PRO A 19 -6.58 4.25 6.01
CA PRO A 19 -7.21 3.14 6.73
C PRO A 19 -8.57 2.76 6.15
N GLU A 20 -9.40 3.74 5.78
CA GLU A 20 -10.70 3.53 5.16
C GLU A 20 -10.58 2.94 3.75
N VAL A 21 -9.58 3.37 2.97
CA VAL A 21 -9.26 2.82 1.64
C VAL A 21 -8.89 1.34 1.76
N ILE A 22 -8.00 1.00 2.70
CA ILE A 22 -7.59 -0.39 2.94
C ILE A 22 -8.77 -1.24 3.42
N GLN A 23 -9.63 -0.69 4.28
CA GLN A 23 -10.83 -1.39 4.72
C GLN A 23 -11.79 -1.67 3.57
N ARG A 24 -12.05 -0.68 2.71
CA ARG A 24 -12.86 -0.86 1.48
C ARG A 24 -12.25 -1.90 0.54
N ALA A 25 -10.92 -1.94 0.40
CA ALA A 25 -10.24 -2.93 -0.41
C ALA A 25 -10.45 -4.37 0.12
N LYS A 26 -10.37 -4.57 1.44
CA LYS A 26 -10.67 -5.86 2.10
C LYS A 26 -12.12 -6.27 1.88
N GLU A 27 -13.06 -5.35 2.05
CA GLU A 27 -14.50 -5.59 1.82
C GLU A 27 -14.81 -5.94 0.35
N ALA A 28 -14.01 -5.42 -0.58
CA ALA A 28 -14.09 -5.75 -2.00
C ALA A 28 -13.46 -7.12 -2.37
N ASN A 29 -13.02 -7.92 -1.39
CA ASN A 29 -12.34 -9.21 -1.57
C ASN A 29 -10.96 -9.11 -2.25
N LEU A 30 -10.27 -7.98 -2.08
CA LEU A 30 -8.85 -7.87 -2.40
C LEU A 30 -8.04 -8.50 -1.26
N GLU A 31 -7.22 -9.50 -1.57
CA GLU A 31 -6.50 -10.30 -0.56
C GLU A 31 -5.10 -9.76 -0.26
N ALA A 32 -4.49 -9.01 -1.19
CA ALA A 32 -3.21 -8.35 -0.99
C ALA A 32 -3.03 -7.14 -1.92
N ILE A 33 -2.15 -6.21 -1.53
CA ILE A 33 -1.72 -5.05 -2.30
C ILE A 33 -0.19 -5.03 -2.37
N ILE A 34 0.37 -4.81 -3.55
CA ILE A 34 1.79 -4.51 -3.76
C ILE A 34 1.92 -2.99 -3.93
N ASN A 35 2.40 -2.32 -2.89
CA ASN A 35 2.63 -0.89 -2.86
C ASN A 35 4.04 -0.55 -3.39
N ILE A 36 4.13 0.48 -4.23
CA ILE A 36 5.36 0.87 -4.93
C ILE A 36 5.93 2.15 -4.33
N ALA A 37 7.13 2.05 -3.77
CA ALA A 37 7.92 3.19 -3.30
C ALA A 37 8.80 3.73 -4.44
N LEU A 38 8.64 5.02 -4.76
CA LEU A 38 9.33 5.71 -5.86
C LEU A 38 10.64 6.40 -5.44
N ASP A 39 10.81 6.65 -4.13
CA ASP A 39 11.96 7.33 -3.54
C ASP A 39 12.12 6.90 -2.06
N ASP A 40 13.14 7.43 -1.38
CA ASP A 40 13.50 7.05 -0.02
C ASP A 40 12.47 7.52 1.03
N GLU A 41 11.78 8.64 0.77
CA GLU A 41 10.70 9.14 1.63
C GLU A 41 9.49 8.21 1.54
N ALA A 42 9.09 7.87 0.31
CA ALA A 42 8.04 6.90 0.02
C ALA A 42 8.40 5.52 0.56
N LEU A 43 9.67 5.09 0.50
CA LEU A 43 10.12 3.82 1.09
C LEU A 43 9.88 3.80 2.59
N THR A 44 10.27 4.86 3.30
CA THR A 44 10.08 4.96 4.75
C THR A 44 8.61 4.90 5.14
N ALA A 45 7.74 5.61 4.41
CA ALA A 45 6.29 5.54 4.63
C ALA A 45 5.72 4.16 4.29
N SER A 46 6.16 3.57 3.18
CA SER A 46 5.71 2.25 2.71
C SER A 46 6.02 1.15 3.73
N LEU A 47 7.22 1.16 4.33
CA LEU A 47 7.59 0.19 5.36
C LEU A 47 6.65 0.25 6.57
N LYS A 48 6.28 1.46 7.02
CA LYS A 48 5.30 1.63 8.11
C LYS A 48 3.94 1.07 7.75
N ILE A 49 3.47 1.30 6.51
CA ILE A 49 2.19 0.74 6.05
C ILE A 49 2.24 -0.80 6.09
N ALA A 50 3.31 -1.43 5.61
CA ALA A 50 3.43 -2.89 5.66
C ALA A 50 3.49 -3.45 7.10
N GLU A 51 4.08 -2.70 8.04
CA GLU A 51 4.07 -3.04 9.48
C GLU A 51 2.66 -2.91 10.09
N GLU A 52 1.89 -1.88 9.70
CA GLU A 52 0.51 -1.67 10.15
C GLU A 52 -0.47 -2.70 9.57
N TYR A 53 -0.21 -3.19 8.35
CA TYR A 53 -1.07 -4.14 7.64
C TYR A 53 -0.31 -5.41 7.25
N PRO A 54 0.16 -6.19 8.24
CA PRO A 54 0.96 -7.38 8.00
C PRO A 54 0.18 -8.42 7.19
N SER A 55 0.88 -9.10 6.28
CA SER A 55 0.32 -10.11 5.37
C SER A 55 -0.77 -9.59 4.41
N TYR A 56 -0.95 -8.27 4.31
CA TYR A 56 -1.92 -7.64 3.42
C TYR A 56 -1.27 -6.63 2.46
N VAL A 57 -0.41 -5.76 2.99
CA VAL A 57 0.37 -4.83 2.19
C VAL A 57 1.81 -5.33 2.07
N PHE A 58 2.26 -5.53 0.84
CA PHE A 58 3.64 -5.82 0.49
C PHE A 58 4.23 -4.60 -0.22
N ASN A 59 5.55 -4.42 -0.12
CA ASN A 59 6.22 -3.29 -0.76
C ASN A 59 7.19 -3.76 -1.85
N ALA A 60 7.23 -3.03 -2.94
CA ALA A 60 8.35 -3.03 -3.88
C ALA A 60 8.99 -1.65 -3.91
N TYR A 61 10.32 -1.61 -4.01
CA TYR A 61 11.09 -0.39 -4.11
C TYR A 61 12.05 -0.50 -5.28
N GLY A 62 12.11 0.55 -6.09
CA GLY A 62 13.03 0.67 -7.20
C GLY A 62 13.13 2.13 -7.61
N LEU A 63 14.32 2.52 -8.05
CA LEU A 63 14.56 3.81 -8.67
C LEU A 63 14.30 3.65 -10.17
N HIS A 64 13.37 4.44 -10.71
CA HIS A 64 13.02 4.44 -12.13
C HIS A 64 14.14 5.06 -12.98
#